data_AF-A0A0S4XEM6-F1
#
_entry.id   AF-A0A0S4XEM6-F1
#
_cell.length_a   1.000
_cell.length_b   1.000
_cell.length_c   1.000
_cell.angle_alpha   90.00
_cell.angle_beta   90.00
_cell.angle_gamma   90.00
#
_symmetry.space_group_name_H-M   'P 1'
#
loop_
_entity.id
_entity.type
_entity.pdbx_description
1 polymer ?
#
loop_
_entity_poly.entity_id
_entity_poly.type
_entity_poly.pdbx_seq_one_letter_code
_entity_poly.pdbx_strand_id
1 'polypeptide(L)'
;MRLLAQIDPTADLIAMNKARQKIFSSMEVRPSFADTGEAYLVGLAVTDNPASLGCEVLQFSAQAKTNPLAARKQHPDNLFTEAVELALDFSEPITYTPASTPASLADSIKRLFSKQRKADDTTDARFADVQDAVQTVAQQLQTTGEQFNAAFKAMTDQLAALNAQGTERDRQFHALKADLERTDTYAARPPATGGDGGATVFTTDC
;
A
#
# COMPACT_ATOMS: atom_id res chain seq x y z
N MET A 1 -33.04 -2.16 24.23
CA MET A 1 -33.58 -1.20 23.25
C MET A 1 -33.09 0.20 23.61
N ARG A 2 -32.72 1.04 22.64
CA ARG A 2 -32.28 2.43 22.86
C ARG A 2 -32.88 3.29 21.75
N LEU A 3 -33.46 4.44 22.09
CA LEU A 3 -33.96 5.42 21.11
C LEU A 3 -32.81 6.38 20.76
N LEU A 4 -32.47 6.48 19.49
CA LEU A 4 -31.40 7.35 18.98
C LEU A 4 -32.03 8.46 18.14
N ALA A 5 -31.55 9.70 18.32
CA ALA A 5 -31.97 10.85 17.54
C ALA A 5 -30.74 11.64 17.09
N GLN A 6 -30.77 12.14 15.85
CA GLN A 6 -29.77 13.06 15.32
C GLN A 6 -30.39 14.45 15.25
N ILE A 7 -29.69 15.43 15.82
CA ILE A 7 -30.09 16.84 15.80
C ILE A 7 -29.14 17.55 14.84
N ASP A 8 -29.70 18.28 13.87
CA ASP A 8 -28.96 19.23 13.04
C ASP A 8 -29.10 20.63 13.68
N PRO A 9 -28.11 21.09 14.47
CA PRO A 9 -28.26 22.30 15.27
C PRO A 9 -28.09 23.56 14.42
N THR A 10 -28.92 24.57 14.68
CA THR A 10 -28.68 25.92 14.16
C THR A 10 -27.43 26.54 14.79
N ALA A 11 -26.86 27.56 14.13
CA ALA A 11 -25.73 28.31 14.68
C ALA A 11 -26.02 28.90 16.07
N ASP A 12 -27.26 29.34 16.29
CA ASP A 12 -27.70 29.87 17.59
C ASP A 12 -27.71 28.80 18.68
N LEU A 13 -28.14 27.58 18.37
CA LEU A 13 -28.11 26.47 19.31
C LEU A 13 -26.67 26.09 19.69
N ILE A 14 -25.74 26.12 18.73
CA ILE A 14 -24.32 25.91 18.99
C ILE A 14 -23.77 27.02 19.90
N ALA A 15 -24.14 28.28 19.65
CA ALA A 15 -23.72 29.42 20.46
C ALA A 15 -24.25 29.34 21.89
N MET A 16 -25.54 29.02 22.08
CA MET A 16 -26.15 28.80 23.39
C MET A 16 -25.45 27.69 24.17
N ASN A 17 -25.19 26.55 23.52
CA ASN A 17 -24.50 25.43 24.16
C ASN A 17 -23.08 25.82 24.64
N LYS A 18 -22.32 26.56 23.81
CA LYS A 18 -21.00 27.11 24.19
C LYS A 18 -21.08 28.08 25.37
N ALA A 19 -22.16 28.87 25.45
CA ALA A 19 -22.46 29.77 26.56
C ALA A 19 -23.02 29.04 27.80
N ARG A 20 -23.09 27.70 27.78
CA ARG A 20 -23.69 26.85 28.81
C ARG A 20 -25.19 27.10 29.04
N GLN A 21 -25.90 27.45 27.99
CA GLN A 21 -27.36 27.58 27.95
C GLN A 21 -27.96 26.49 27.06
N LYS A 22 -29.13 25.97 27.43
CA LYS A 22 -29.86 24.91 26.72
C LYS A 22 -29.00 23.66 26.44
N ILE A 23 -28.30 23.21 27.48
CA ILE A 23 -27.29 22.16 27.39
C ILE A 23 -27.79 20.74 27.61
N PHE A 24 -29.08 20.52 27.92
CA PHE A 24 -29.66 19.19 28.06
C PHE A 24 -30.73 18.94 27.01
N SER A 25 -30.87 17.70 26.56
CA SER A 25 -32.01 17.27 25.76
C SER A 25 -33.16 16.84 26.67
N SER A 26 -34.38 17.12 26.26
CA SER A 26 -35.62 16.66 26.88
C SER A 26 -36.51 16.05 25.82
N MET A 27 -37.21 14.96 26.18
CA MET A 27 -38.16 14.31 25.29
C MET A 27 -39.52 14.16 25.97
N GLU A 28 -40.57 14.24 25.17
CA GLU A 28 -41.94 13.93 25.57
C GLU A 28 -42.37 12.64 24.87
N VAL A 29 -42.73 11.64 25.66
CA VAL A 29 -43.16 10.33 25.17
C VAL A 29 -44.63 10.14 25.49
N ARG A 30 -45.43 9.82 24.47
CA ARG A 30 -46.82 9.39 24.62
C ARG A 30 -46.84 7.86 24.69
N PRO A 31 -47.20 7.24 25.84
CA PRO A 31 -47.09 5.80 26.03
C PRO A 31 -47.99 4.94 25.14
N SER A 32 -49.09 5.49 24.62
CA SER A 32 -49.99 4.83 23.68
C SER A 32 -50.41 5.83 22.59
N PHE A 33 -49.87 5.62 21.39
CA PHE A 33 -50.16 6.44 20.22
C PHE A 33 -51.03 5.69 19.23
N ALA A 34 -52.06 6.36 18.70
CA ALA A 34 -52.97 5.83 17.69
C ALA A 34 -53.54 4.41 18.00
N ASP A 35 -53.83 4.15 19.28
CA ASP A 35 -54.36 2.86 19.79
C ASP A 35 -53.48 1.63 19.49
N THR A 36 -52.20 1.85 19.16
CA THR A 36 -51.24 0.77 18.87
C THR A 36 -50.72 0.07 20.12
N GLY A 37 -50.88 0.70 21.30
CA GLY A 37 -50.26 0.25 22.55
C GLY A 37 -48.75 0.47 22.62
N GLU A 38 -48.15 1.14 21.62
CA GLU A 38 -46.73 1.44 21.57
C GLU A 38 -46.43 2.90 21.97
N ALA A 39 -45.26 3.10 22.56
CA ALA A 39 -44.78 4.42 22.97
C ALA A 39 -44.27 5.21 21.75
N TYR A 40 -44.68 6.48 21.65
CA TYR A 40 -44.31 7.37 20.56
C TYR A 40 -43.64 8.64 21.09
N LEU A 41 -42.57 9.08 20.42
CA LEU A 41 -41.89 10.35 20.71
C LEU A 41 -42.69 11.51 20.11
N VAL A 42 -43.26 12.38 20.97
CA VAL A 42 -44.11 13.50 20.55
C VAL A 42 -43.33 14.81 20.46
N GLY A 43 -42.33 14.99 21.32
CA GLY A 43 -41.57 16.23 21.39
C GLY A 43 -40.11 15.98 21.73
N LEU A 44 -39.23 16.79 21.14
CA LEU A 44 -37.81 16.86 21.47
C LEU A 44 -37.45 18.34 21.68
N ALA A 45 -36.85 18.66 22.82
CA ALA A 45 -36.46 20.02 23.19
C ALA A 45 -35.05 20.06 23.78
N VAL A 46 -34.48 21.27 23.86
CA VAL A 46 -33.23 21.56 24.55
C VAL A 46 -33.49 22.50 25.73
N THR A 47 -32.97 22.17 26.91
CA THR A 47 -33.30 22.83 28.18
C THR A 47 -32.04 23.10 29.02
N ASP A 48 -32.11 24.07 29.93
CA ASP A 48 -30.99 24.41 30.83
C ASP A 48 -30.81 23.40 31.97
N ASN A 49 -31.91 22.76 32.36
CA ASN A 49 -31.95 21.73 33.40
C ASN A 49 -32.42 20.40 32.77
N PRO A 50 -31.89 19.25 33.24
CA PRO A 50 -32.32 17.95 32.75
C PRO A 50 -33.78 17.71 33.16
N ALA A 51 -34.63 17.43 32.18
CA ALA A 51 -36.05 17.11 32.40
C ALA A 51 -36.31 15.59 32.48
N SER A 52 -35.29 14.76 32.30
CA SER A 52 -35.38 13.30 32.40
C SER A 52 -34.16 12.72 33.09
N LEU A 53 -34.36 11.57 33.74
CA LEU A 53 -33.28 10.84 34.42
C LEU A 53 -32.33 10.24 33.38
N GLY A 54 -31.03 10.43 33.58
CA GLY A 54 -29.99 9.89 32.69
C GLY A 54 -29.71 10.74 31.44
N CYS A 55 -30.24 11.96 31.34
CA CYS A 55 -29.86 12.90 30.29
C CYS A 55 -28.47 13.49 30.56
N GLU A 56 -27.52 13.18 29.66
CA GLU A 56 -26.19 13.80 29.65
C GLU A 56 -26.23 15.17 28.97
N VAL A 57 -25.21 15.98 29.23
CA VAL A 57 -25.02 17.28 28.58
C VAL A 57 -24.85 17.06 27.07
N LEU A 58 -25.59 17.81 26.28
CA LEU A 58 -25.51 17.85 24.82
C LEU A 58 -24.10 18.29 24.42
N GLN A 59 -23.31 17.33 23.97
CA GLN A 59 -21.93 17.54 23.55
C GLN A 59 -21.84 17.33 22.04
N PHE A 60 -21.52 18.38 21.29
CA PHE A 60 -21.22 18.27 19.87
C PHE A 60 -19.87 17.57 19.70
N SER A 61 -19.91 16.25 19.50
CA SER A 61 -18.75 15.37 19.52
C SER A 61 -17.88 15.45 18.28
N ALA A 62 -18.36 16.04 17.18
CA ALA A 62 -17.63 16.14 15.92
C ALA A 62 -16.28 16.89 16.06
N GLN A 63 -16.16 17.84 17.00
CA GLN A 63 -14.94 18.63 17.23
C GLN A 63 -14.48 18.65 18.71
N ALA A 64 -15.03 17.77 19.56
CA ALA A 64 -14.71 17.76 20.97
C ALA A 64 -13.27 17.24 21.23
N LYS A 65 -12.47 17.99 22.01
CA LYS A 65 -11.13 17.56 22.47
C LYS A 65 -11.16 16.23 23.24
N THR A 66 -12.25 15.97 23.97
CA THR A 66 -12.52 14.69 24.64
C THR A 66 -13.81 14.14 24.05
N ASN A 67 -13.69 13.26 23.05
CA ASN A 67 -14.81 12.69 22.31
C ASN A 67 -15.20 11.32 22.91
N PRO A 68 -16.43 11.12 23.41
CA PRO A 68 -16.87 9.83 23.98
C PRO A 68 -16.91 8.69 22.95
N LEU A 69 -16.88 9.02 21.66
CA LEU A 69 -16.76 8.07 20.54
C LEU A 69 -15.31 7.85 20.10
N ALA A 70 -14.31 8.47 20.75
CA ALA A 70 -12.90 8.29 20.40
C ALA A 70 -12.48 6.82 20.46
N ALA A 71 -12.99 6.06 21.43
CA ALA A 71 -12.75 4.61 21.55
C ALA A 71 -13.32 3.78 20.39
N ARG A 72 -14.23 4.34 19.58
CA ARG A 72 -14.74 3.68 18.37
C ARG A 72 -13.87 3.91 17.15
N LYS A 73 -12.89 4.81 17.23
CA LYS A 73 -11.90 5.05 16.19
C LYS A 73 -10.71 4.14 16.46
N GLN A 74 -10.25 3.39 15.47
CA GLN A 74 -8.98 2.67 15.57
C GLN A 74 -7.80 3.65 15.68
N HIS A 75 -7.90 4.81 15.04
CA HIS A 75 -6.92 5.90 15.11
C HIS A 75 -7.61 7.27 15.26
N PRO A 76 -7.02 8.23 16.01
CA PRO A 76 -7.59 9.57 16.23
C PRO A 76 -7.94 10.33 14.94
N ASP A 77 -7.23 10.07 13.85
CA ASP A 77 -7.42 10.76 12.57
C ASP A 77 -8.50 10.16 11.66
N ASN A 78 -9.06 8.99 12.01
CA ASN A 78 -10.05 8.34 11.16
C ASN A 78 -11.31 9.22 11.00
N LEU A 79 -11.81 9.43 9.78
CA LEU A 79 -13.03 10.20 9.57
C LEU A 79 -14.24 9.28 9.56
N PHE A 80 -15.33 9.69 10.22
CA PHE A 80 -16.62 9.04 10.04
C PHE A 80 -17.26 9.67 8.80
N THR A 81 -17.31 8.92 7.70
CA THR A 81 -18.02 9.31 6.47
C THR A 81 -19.36 8.59 6.41
N GLU A 82 -20.34 9.21 5.77
CA GLU A 82 -21.59 8.54 5.42
C GLU A 82 -21.33 7.41 4.42
N ALA A 83 -22.04 6.28 4.59
CA ALA A 83 -22.00 5.18 3.64
C ALA A 83 -22.98 5.51 2.51
N VAL A 84 -22.46 6.03 1.40
CA VAL A 84 -23.23 6.25 0.18
C VAL A 84 -23.39 4.91 -0.54
N GLU A 85 -24.62 4.59 -0.95
CA GLU A 85 -24.93 3.37 -1.71
C GLU A 85 -24.16 3.39 -3.04
N LEU A 86 -23.18 2.50 -3.16
CA LEU A 86 -22.42 2.28 -4.38
C LEU A 86 -23.02 1.09 -5.11
N ALA A 87 -23.73 1.36 -6.20
CA ALA A 87 -24.18 0.31 -7.12
C ALA A 87 -22.95 -0.32 -7.79
N LEU A 88 -22.56 -1.49 -7.30
CA LEU A 88 -21.47 -2.29 -7.87
C LEU A 88 -22.04 -3.09 -9.05
N ASP A 89 -21.81 -2.59 -10.26
CA ASP A 89 -22.13 -3.29 -11.50
C ASP A 89 -20.99 -4.26 -11.87
N PHE A 90 -21.29 -5.56 -11.82
CA PHE A 90 -20.37 -6.64 -12.15
C PHE A 90 -20.69 -7.29 -13.51
N SER A 91 -21.63 -6.72 -14.28
CA SER A 91 -22.12 -7.33 -15.52
C SER A 91 -21.20 -7.13 -16.72
N GLU A 92 -20.17 -6.29 -16.59
CA GLU A 92 -19.03 -6.24 -17.49
C GLU A 92 -17.74 -6.20 -16.66
N PRO A 93 -16.66 -6.89 -17.06
CA PRO A 93 -15.35 -6.57 -16.51
C PRO A 93 -15.10 -5.10 -16.83
N ILE A 94 -15.14 -4.25 -15.81
CA ILE A 94 -14.59 -2.90 -15.90
C ILE A 94 -13.11 -3.12 -16.22
N THR A 95 -12.81 -3.17 -17.51
CA THR A 95 -11.46 -2.97 -17.99
C THR A 95 -11.22 -1.52 -17.62
N TYR A 96 -10.50 -1.30 -16.54
CA TYR A 96 -9.95 0.00 -16.22
C TYR A 96 -8.97 0.31 -17.35
N THR A 97 -9.48 0.80 -18.49
CA THR A 97 -8.71 1.62 -19.41
C THR A 97 -8.81 3.00 -18.83
N PRO A 98 -7.81 3.45 -18.06
CA PRO A 98 -7.87 4.80 -17.59
C PRO A 98 -7.71 5.70 -18.80
N ALA A 99 -8.81 6.29 -19.25
CA ALA A 99 -8.77 7.36 -20.24
C ALA A 99 -7.99 8.58 -19.73
N SER A 100 -7.52 8.58 -18.47
CA SER A 100 -6.66 9.64 -17.96
C SER A 100 -5.86 9.29 -16.69
N THR A 101 -5.32 8.06 -16.59
CA THR A 101 -4.18 7.84 -15.67
C THR A 101 -3.01 8.52 -16.34
N PRO A 102 -2.39 9.50 -15.69
CA PRO A 102 -1.24 10.16 -16.29
C PRO A 102 -0.17 9.09 -16.52
N ALA A 103 0.39 9.01 -17.73
CA ALA A 103 1.37 8.00 -18.10
C ALA A 103 2.65 8.08 -17.23
N SER A 104 2.85 9.22 -16.58
CA SER A 104 3.96 9.49 -15.68
C SER A 104 3.60 10.36 -14.47
N LEU A 105 4.50 10.39 -13.49
CA LEU A 105 4.47 11.35 -12.38
C LEU A 105 4.51 12.80 -12.90
N ALA A 106 5.29 13.07 -13.95
CA ALA A 106 5.35 14.37 -14.60
C ALA A 106 4.00 14.78 -15.23
N ASP A 107 3.29 13.85 -15.87
CA ASP A 107 1.96 14.10 -16.41
C ASP A 107 0.92 14.35 -15.31
N SER A 108 1.07 13.69 -14.16
CA SER A 108 0.21 13.89 -12.98
C SER A 108 0.37 15.30 -12.43
N ILE A 109 1.61 15.77 -12.33
CA ILE A 109 1.97 17.11 -11.88
C ILE A 109 1.47 18.17 -12.85
N LYS A 110 1.71 17.99 -14.15
CA LYS A 110 1.22 18.90 -15.20
C LYS A 110 -0.31 19.05 -15.13
N ARG A 111 -1.02 17.94 -14.91
CA ARG A 111 -2.49 17.95 -14.75
C ARG A 111 -2.94 18.70 -13.49
N LEU A 112 -2.25 18.52 -12.37
CA LEU A 112 -2.56 19.18 -11.10
C LEU A 112 -2.45 20.70 -11.20
N PHE A 113 -1.32 21.19 -11.75
CA PHE A 113 -1.11 22.64 -11.91
C PHE A 113 -2.00 23.27 -13.00
N SER A 114 -2.34 22.53 -14.06
CA SER A 114 -3.29 23.01 -15.08
C SER A 114 -4.72 23.22 -14.55
N LYS A 115 -5.13 22.48 -13.50
CA LYS A 115 -6.41 22.69 -12.81
C LYS A 115 -6.37 23.89 -11.86
N GLN A 116 -5.23 24.15 -11.23
CA GLN A 116 -5.06 25.24 -10.27
C GLN A 116 -5.05 26.61 -10.94
N ARG A 117 -4.53 26.72 -12.17
CA ARG A 117 -4.62 27.93 -13.01
C ARG A 117 -6.03 28.39 -13.34
N LYS A 118 -7.03 27.49 -13.34
CA LYS A 118 -8.43 27.86 -13.58
C LYS A 118 -9.12 28.51 -12.38
N ALA A 119 -8.45 28.59 -11.22
CA ALA A 119 -9.04 29.02 -9.96
C ALA A 119 -8.55 30.40 -9.46
N ASP A 120 -7.51 31.02 -10.04
CA ASP A 120 -6.93 32.27 -9.53
C ASP A 120 -6.22 33.09 -10.63
N ASP A 121 -6.77 34.26 -11.00
CA ASP A 121 -6.27 35.11 -12.11
C ASP A 121 -5.12 36.07 -11.70
N THR A 122 -4.74 36.17 -10.41
CA THR A 122 -3.86 37.25 -9.92
C THR A 122 -2.46 36.84 -9.42
N THR A 123 -2.04 35.58 -9.61
CA THR A 123 -0.74 35.08 -9.08
C THR A 123 0.10 34.29 -10.10
N ASP A 124 -0.12 34.54 -11.40
CA ASP A 124 0.25 33.63 -12.48
C ASP A 124 1.78 33.43 -12.70
N ALA A 125 2.62 34.44 -12.39
CA ALA A 125 4.06 34.37 -12.65
C ALA A 125 4.86 33.53 -11.63
N ARG A 126 4.48 33.54 -10.35
CA ARG A 126 5.22 32.82 -9.29
C ARG A 126 4.90 31.31 -9.30
N PHE A 127 3.69 30.94 -9.74
CA PHE A 127 3.30 29.53 -9.84
C PHE A 127 3.89 28.85 -11.09
N ALA A 128 4.23 29.61 -12.14
CA ALA A 128 4.88 29.06 -13.32
C ALA A 128 6.28 28.48 -13.03
N ASP A 129 7.08 29.20 -12.23
CA ASP A 129 8.45 28.78 -11.86
C ASP A 129 8.44 27.55 -10.94
N VAL A 130 7.53 27.53 -9.95
CA VAL A 130 7.34 26.37 -9.06
C VAL A 130 6.83 25.16 -9.84
N GLN A 131 5.92 25.35 -10.81
CA GLN A 131 5.45 24.26 -11.66
C GLN A 131 6.59 23.64 -12.48
N ASP A 132 7.45 24.47 -13.08
CA ASP A 132 8.56 24.01 -13.92
C ASP A 132 9.62 23.25 -13.09
N ALA A 133 9.94 23.76 -11.90
CA ALA A 133 10.83 23.08 -10.96
C ALA A 133 10.28 21.72 -10.52
N VAL A 134 8.99 21.65 -10.17
CA VAL A 134 8.34 20.40 -9.76
C VAL A 134 8.23 19.41 -10.92
N GLN A 135 7.96 19.89 -12.14
CA GLN A 135 7.94 19.05 -13.33
C GLN A 135 9.32 18.47 -13.64
N THR A 136 10.38 19.27 -13.51
CA THR A 136 11.77 18.84 -13.71
C THR A 136 12.17 17.76 -12.70
N VAL A 137 11.83 17.95 -11.42
CA VAL A 137 12.07 16.94 -10.38
C VAL A 137 11.30 15.65 -10.66
N ALA A 138 10.06 15.75 -11.13
CA ALA A 138 9.25 14.58 -11.46
C ALA A 138 9.82 13.77 -12.63
N GLN A 139 10.31 14.45 -13.68
CA GLN A 139 11.01 13.79 -14.79
C GLN A 139 12.27 13.09 -14.30
N GLN A 140 13.06 13.77 -13.46
CA GLN A 140 14.28 13.19 -12.90
C GLN A 140 13.99 11.94 -12.05
N LEU A 141 12.94 11.97 -11.21
CA LEU A 141 12.52 10.83 -10.40
C LEU A 141 12.06 9.65 -11.27
N GLN A 142 11.34 9.92 -12.36
CA GLN A 142 10.93 8.88 -13.29
C GLN A 142 12.14 8.23 -13.98
N THR A 143 13.03 9.03 -14.56
CA THR A 143 14.24 8.52 -15.21
C THR A 143 15.13 7.76 -14.23
N THR A 144 15.24 8.23 -12.99
CA THR A 144 15.99 7.54 -11.93
C THR A 144 15.34 6.20 -11.58
N GLY A 145 14.01 6.12 -11.52
CA GLY A 145 13.28 4.87 -11.30
C GLY A 145 13.49 3.85 -12.41
N GLU A 146 13.47 4.28 -13.67
CA GLU A 146 13.75 3.42 -14.83
C GLU A 146 15.19 2.91 -14.83
N GLN A 147 16.16 3.79 -14.56
CA GLN A 147 17.57 3.42 -14.44
C GLN A 147 17.82 2.45 -13.28
N PHE A 148 17.18 2.67 -12.13
CA PHE A 148 17.28 1.79 -10.98
C PHE A 148 16.70 0.39 -11.27
N ASN A 149 15.53 0.32 -11.89
CA ASN A 149 14.92 -0.95 -12.28
C ASN A 149 15.79 -1.71 -13.28
N ALA A 150 16.38 -1.01 -14.26
CA ALA A 150 17.31 -1.61 -15.21
C ALA A 150 18.58 -2.13 -14.51
N ALA A 151 19.16 -1.36 -13.60
CA ALA A 151 20.33 -1.78 -12.83
C ALA A 151 20.04 -2.97 -11.93
N PHE A 152 18.89 -3.00 -11.27
CA PHE A 152 18.47 -4.11 -10.42
C PHE A 152 18.24 -5.38 -11.23
N LYS A 153 17.61 -5.27 -12.41
CA LYS A 153 17.47 -6.39 -13.34
C LYS A 153 18.85 -6.91 -13.78
N ALA A 154 19.76 -6.02 -14.18
CA ALA A 154 21.10 -6.40 -14.59
C ALA A 154 21.87 -7.12 -13.45
N MET A 155 21.74 -6.64 -12.21
CA MET A 155 22.32 -7.29 -11.04
C MET A 155 21.73 -8.69 -10.80
N THR A 156 20.41 -8.83 -10.94
CA THR A 156 19.72 -10.13 -10.80
C THR A 156 20.17 -11.12 -11.88
N ASP A 157 20.26 -10.66 -13.13
CA ASP A 157 20.73 -11.47 -14.26
C ASP A 157 22.20 -11.90 -14.05
N GLN A 158 23.06 -10.99 -13.55
CA GLN A 158 24.44 -11.31 -13.20
C GLN A 158 24.55 -12.35 -12.09
N LEU A 159 23.71 -12.26 -11.05
CA LEU A 159 23.69 -13.23 -9.95
C LEU A 159 23.31 -14.64 -10.45
N ALA A 160 22.30 -14.71 -11.33
CA ALA A 160 21.89 -15.96 -11.95
C ALA A 160 22.99 -16.56 -12.83
N ALA A 161 23.66 -15.72 -13.64
CA ALA A 161 24.77 -16.14 -14.48
C ALA A 161 25.97 -16.65 -13.65
N LEU A 162 26.28 -15.97 -12.55
CA LEU A 162 27.38 -16.36 -11.65
C LEU A 162 27.10 -17.71 -10.97
N ASN A 163 25.85 -17.94 -10.55
CA ASN A 163 25.44 -19.21 -9.96
C ASN A 163 25.52 -20.38 -10.97
N ALA A 164 25.10 -20.13 -12.22
CA ALA A 164 25.24 -21.10 -13.31
C ALA A 164 26.72 -21.42 -13.60
N GLN A 165 27.58 -20.41 -13.64
CA GLN A 165 29.02 -20.61 -13.79
C GLN A 165 29.64 -21.38 -12.62
N GLY A 166 29.19 -21.14 -11.38
CA GLY A 166 29.63 -21.89 -10.20
C GLY A 166 29.30 -23.37 -10.32
N THR A 167 28.05 -23.68 -10.67
CA THR A 167 27.58 -25.07 -10.88
C THR A 167 28.38 -25.79 -11.97
N GLU A 168 28.66 -25.10 -13.08
CA GLU A 168 29.45 -25.66 -14.18
C GLU A 168 30.92 -25.86 -13.78
N ARG A 169 31.52 -24.93 -13.03
CA ARG A 169 32.88 -25.07 -12.51
C ARG A 169 33.01 -26.24 -11.54
N ASP A 170 32.04 -26.42 -10.64
CA ASP A 170 32.02 -27.56 -9.72
C ASP A 170 31.95 -28.88 -10.50
N ARG A 171 31.12 -28.93 -11.54
CA ARG A 171 31.03 -30.10 -12.42
C ARG A 171 32.36 -30.40 -13.11
N GLN A 172 33.00 -29.39 -13.69
CA GLN A 172 34.30 -29.54 -14.36
C GLN A 172 35.40 -29.96 -13.38
N PHE A 173 35.40 -29.39 -12.17
CA PHE A 173 36.34 -29.75 -11.12
C PHE A 173 36.17 -31.21 -10.69
N HIS A 174 34.94 -31.67 -10.47
CA HIS A 174 34.65 -33.06 -10.13
C HIS A 174 35.05 -34.02 -11.26
N ALA A 175 34.80 -33.66 -12.52
CA ALA A 175 35.22 -34.46 -13.67
C ALA A 175 36.75 -34.59 -13.76
N LEU A 176 37.47 -33.47 -13.61
CA LEU A 176 38.93 -33.46 -13.62
C LEU A 176 39.52 -34.27 -12.46
N LYS A 177 38.95 -34.14 -11.25
CA LYS A 177 39.36 -34.92 -10.09
C LYS A 177 39.20 -36.42 -10.34
N ALA A 178 38.05 -36.85 -10.88
CA ALA A 178 37.80 -38.24 -11.19
C ALA A 178 38.77 -38.79 -12.26
N ASP A 179 39.11 -37.99 -13.27
CA ASP A 179 40.06 -38.37 -14.31
C ASP A 179 41.49 -38.53 -13.77
N LEU A 180 41.92 -37.60 -12.92
CA LEU A 180 43.21 -37.68 -12.21
C LEU A 180 43.28 -38.89 -11.27
N GLU A 181 42.20 -39.20 -10.55
CA GLU A 181 42.13 -40.40 -9.69
C GLU A 181 42.19 -41.71 -10.50
N ARG A 182 41.83 -41.70 -11.79
CA ARG A 182 41.88 -42.85 -12.70
C ARG A 182 43.17 -42.99 -13.50
N THR A 183 44.00 -41.95 -13.52
CA THR A 183 45.21 -41.92 -14.36
C THR A 183 46.36 -42.53 -13.59
N ASP A 184 46.72 -43.77 -13.91
CA ASP A 184 47.91 -44.43 -13.37
C ASP A 184 49.19 -43.75 -13.90
N THR A 185 50.00 -43.20 -13.01
CA THR A 185 51.24 -42.46 -13.31
C THR A 185 52.40 -43.34 -13.77
N TYR A 186 52.16 -44.62 -14.10
CA TYR A 186 53.23 -45.57 -14.39
C TYR A 186 52.90 -46.45 -15.59
N ALA A 187 53.76 -46.38 -16.61
CA ALA A 187 53.80 -47.40 -17.64
C ALA A 187 54.34 -48.68 -16.99
N ALA A 188 53.55 -49.76 -16.96
CA ALA A 188 54.01 -51.06 -16.50
C ALA A 188 55.29 -51.43 -17.26
N ARG A 189 56.39 -51.63 -16.53
CA ARG A 189 57.67 -52.02 -17.13
C ARG A 189 57.43 -53.28 -17.97
N PRO A 190 57.82 -53.31 -19.25
CA PRO A 190 57.65 -54.51 -20.06
C PRO A 190 58.32 -55.69 -19.34
N PRO A 191 57.69 -56.89 -19.38
CA PRO A 191 58.20 -58.05 -18.67
C PRO A 191 59.65 -58.30 -19.09
N ALA A 192 60.53 -58.54 -18.11
CA ALA A 192 61.91 -58.85 -18.39
C ALA A 192 61.98 -60.12 -19.24
N THR A 193 62.62 -60.06 -20.40
CA THR A 193 62.84 -61.20 -21.33
C THR A 193 63.84 -62.22 -20.78
N GLY A 194 64.03 -62.27 -19.46
CA GLY A 194 65.00 -63.12 -18.80
C GLY A 194 64.42 -64.49 -18.48
N GLY A 195 64.60 -65.43 -19.41
CA GLY A 195 64.67 -66.85 -19.10
C GLY A 195 63.36 -67.62 -19.20
N ASP A 196 62.93 -67.91 -20.43
CA ASP A 196 62.46 -69.24 -20.81
C ASP A 196 62.72 -69.39 -22.31
N GLY A 197 63.60 -70.33 -22.66
CA GLY A 197 64.28 -70.45 -23.96
C GLY A 197 63.39 -70.86 -25.13
N GLY A 198 62.38 -70.05 -25.46
CA GLY A 198 61.34 -70.41 -26.43
C GLY A 198 60.89 -69.36 -27.44
N ALA A 199 61.27 -68.08 -27.36
CA ALA A 199 60.82 -67.10 -28.37
C ALA A 199 61.80 -65.94 -28.65
N THR A 200 62.05 -65.77 -29.96
CA THR A 200 62.71 -64.64 -30.68
C THR A 200 63.92 -63.99 -30.00
N VAL A 201 65.10 -64.45 -30.41
CA VAL A 201 66.37 -63.74 -30.25
C VAL A 201 66.27 -62.40 -30.97
N PHE A 202 66.30 -61.30 -30.22
CA PHE A 202 66.58 -59.98 -30.78
C PHE A 202 68.09 -59.90 -31.01
N THR A 203 68.53 -60.11 -32.25
CA THR A 203 69.89 -59.79 -32.68
C THR A 203 70.04 -58.28 -32.76
N THR A 204 70.78 -57.70 -31.82
CA THR A 204 71.35 -56.36 -31.97
C THR A 204 72.67 -56.48 -32.72
N ASP A 205 72.75 -55.83 -33.88
CA ASP A 205 73.95 -55.72 -34.70
C ASP A 205 74.97 -54.84 -33.98
N CYS A 206 76.11 -55.43 -33.62
CA CYS A 206 77.33 -54.77 -33.19
C CYS A 206 78.52 -55.47 -33.83
#